data_AF-A0A8C8RS40-F1
#
_entry.id   AF-A0A8C8RS40-F1
#
_cell.length_a   1.000
_cell.length_b   1.000
_cell.length_c   1.000
_cell.angle_alpha   90.00
_cell.angle_beta   90.00
_cell.angle_gamma   90.00
#
_symmetry.space_group_name_H-M   'P 1'
#
loop_
_entity.id
_entity.type
_entity.pdbx_description
1 polymer ?
#
loop_
_entity_poly.entity_id
_entity_poly.type
_entity_poly.pdbx_seq_one_letter_code
_entity_poly.pdbx_strand_id
1 'polypeptide(L)'
;VSQWAEPGGGPAGSLWPSYVPSPGLFLLPAWQKQTVGSVGQDPLIREPGVLPNPHMTAHMFCLLESDKFLRKWLVREGQGGASRPQPGQEVTVRLLGVLEDGTLVEKDPKLTFILEQGDVVQALELGVQSMQLGEVSFLLTSFLYAYGHLGRDPDIPPDASLLYEVTLLQIRASPDLGLLPPSGRISLSKQKRERGNYHFQRKEYQQAIHSYQLALGILDSPAPPSPEEEEELQEHRVKCLNNCAAAQLKLQLFEEVLASCNAVLRLDPDNGKALYRKGKVQPTAPTRGPRSLGDNGRGWWEMEKTGMCSLQRSPAGPSPTSLHLHSREEWAGDLRPKDCMRARPGLEKGCEPAAKRRQAKNTRS
;
A
#
# COMPACT_ATOMS: atom_id res chain seq x y z
N VAL A 1 42.26 -32.31 48.91
CA VAL A 1 41.92 -33.43 48.01
C VAL A 1 41.35 -32.81 46.74
N SER A 2 42.21 -32.19 45.92
CA SER A 2 42.84 -32.73 44.69
C SER A 2 42.21 -31.96 43.51
N GLN A 3 42.85 -30.90 43.00
CA GLN A 3 43.60 -30.84 41.73
C GLN A 3 42.76 -31.29 40.53
N TRP A 4 42.70 -30.59 39.39
CA TRP A 4 43.79 -30.41 38.41
C TRP A 4 43.60 -29.15 37.54
N ALA A 5 44.71 -28.68 36.96
CA ALA A 5 44.90 -27.43 36.24
C ALA A 5 44.83 -27.57 34.69
N GLU A 6 44.54 -26.42 34.04
CA GLU A 6 44.80 -25.85 32.68
C GLU A 6 45.89 -26.50 31.77
N PRO A 7 46.09 -26.20 30.44
CA PRO A 7 45.66 -25.02 29.64
C PRO A 7 45.33 -25.23 28.11
N GLY A 8 44.84 -24.17 27.43
CA GLY A 8 45.38 -23.75 26.11
C GLY A 8 44.55 -23.93 24.82
N GLY A 9 44.31 -22.83 24.09
CA GLY A 9 44.15 -22.81 22.62
C GLY A 9 43.01 -21.97 22.03
N GLY A 10 43.28 -20.71 21.65
CA GLY A 10 42.57 -20.05 20.52
C GLY A 10 43.21 -20.46 19.17
N PRO A 11 42.77 -19.97 17.98
CA PRO A 11 41.96 -18.76 17.70
C PRO A 11 40.86 -18.87 16.61
N ALA A 12 40.14 -17.76 16.39
CA ALA A 12 39.41 -17.30 15.17
C ALA A 12 38.27 -18.18 14.61
N GLY A 13 37.07 -17.72 14.22
CA GLY A 13 36.47 -16.40 14.06
C GLY A 13 35.34 -16.54 13.02
N SER A 14 34.10 -16.16 13.33
CA SER A 14 33.06 -15.88 12.32
C SER A 14 31.88 -15.10 12.94
N LEU A 15 32.02 -13.78 12.79
CA LEU A 15 31.03 -12.71 12.65
C LEU A 15 29.54 -13.10 12.55
N TRP A 16 28.78 -12.73 13.58
CA TRP A 16 27.38 -12.28 13.46
C TRP A 16 27.24 -11.04 14.37
N PRO A 17 26.80 -9.87 13.89
CA PRO A 17 26.56 -8.75 14.78
C PRO A 17 25.22 -8.96 15.49
N SER A 18 25.29 -9.31 16.77
CA SER A 18 24.18 -9.23 17.71
C SER A 18 23.80 -7.75 17.89
N TYR A 19 22.82 -7.28 17.13
CA TYR A 19 22.28 -5.94 17.32
C TYR A 19 21.37 -5.94 18.55
N VAL A 20 21.94 -5.60 19.70
CA VAL A 20 21.20 -5.26 20.90
C VAL A 20 21.00 -3.74 20.86
N PRO A 21 19.79 -3.21 20.64
CA PRO A 21 19.59 -1.78 20.72
C PRO A 21 19.79 -1.36 22.18
N SER A 22 20.78 -0.52 22.40
CA SER A 22 21.04 0.10 23.70
C SER A 22 19.83 0.96 24.10
N PRO A 23 19.38 0.95 25.37
CA PRO A 23 18.32 1.84 25.83
C PRO A 23 18.90 3.25 26.02
N GLY A 24 19.14 3.93 24.91
CA GLY A 24 19.54 5.34 24.89
C GLY A 24 18.33 6.22 25.19
N LEU A 25 18.44 7.06 26.23
CA LEU A 25 17.56 8.20 26.43
C LEU A 25 17.48 9.04 25.14
N PHE A 26 16.36 8.97 24.42
CA PHE A 26 16.04 9.90 23.34
C PHE A 26 15.63 11.25 23.96
N LEU A 27 16.63 12.03 24.38
CA LEU A 27 16.47 13.48 24.55
C LEU A 27 16.68 14.10 23.18
N LEU A 28 15.60 14.60 22.59
CA LEU A 28 15.55 15.29 21.30
C LEU A 28 16.38 16.61 21.33
N PRO A 29 17.62 16.68 20.81
CA PRO A 29 18.44 17.89 20.91
C PRO A 29 18.09 18.93 19.83
N ALA A 30 17.41 18.50 18.76
CA ALA A 30 17.13 19.35 17.60
C ALA A 30 16.01 20.38 17.84
N TRP A 31 15.24 20.25 18.93
CA TRP A 31 14.06 21.08 19.19
C TRP A 31 14.35 22.29 20.10
N GLN A 32 15.62 22.47 20.52
CA GLN A 32 15.99 23.43 21.58
C GLN A 32 16.60 24.74 21.06
N LYS A 33 16.74 24.92 19.74
CA LYS A 33 17.37 26.12 19.16
C LYS A 33 16.42 26.93 18.30
N GLN A 34 15.57 27.74 18.94
CA GLN A 34 15.17 29.05 18.41
C GLN A 34 14.46 29.84 19.53
N THR A 35 15.16 30.82 20.10
CA THR A 35 14.54 31.84 20.94
C THR A 35 14.88 33.24 20.41
N VAL A 36 13.84 34.08 20.47
CA VAL A 36 13.78 35.54 20.49
C VAL A 36 13.90 36.31 19.16
N GLY A 37 12.75 36.74 18.67
CA GLY A 37 12.57 38.00 17.93
C GLY A 37 11.15 38.52 18.19
N SER A 38 11.02 39.63 18.92
CA SER A 38 9.75 40.26 19.27
C SER A 38 9.23 41.14 18.13
N VAL A 39 7.97 40.96 17.69
CA VAL A 39 7.15 42.02 17.07
C VAL A 39 5.65 41.71 17.27
N GLY A 40 4.92 42.72 17.77
CA GLY A 40 3.56 43.13 17.36
C GLY A 40 2.38 42.17 17.52
N GLN A 41 1.44 42.53 18.39
CA GLN A 41 0.12 41.92 18.52
C GLN A 41 -0.81 42.36 17.36
N ASP A 42 -1.49 41.41 16.73
CA ASP A 42 -2.77 41.62 16.03
C ASP A 42 -3.65 40.36 16.22
N PRO A 43 -4.93 40.46 16.63
CA PRO A 43 -5.72 39.31 17.06
C PRO A 43 -6.73 38.87 16.00
N LEU A 44 -6.28 38.28 14.89
CA LEU A 44 -7.09 37.47 13.96
C LEU A 44 -6.13 36.95 12.88
N ILE A 45 -6.24 35.65 12.53
CA ILE A 45 -5.31 34.82 11.73
C ILE A 45 -4.39 33.97 12.63
N ARG A 46 -4.84 32.75 12.94
CA ARG A 46 -3.94 31.67 13.39
C ARG A 46 -3.39 30.97 12.15
N GLU A 47 -2.11 31.20 11.87
CA GLU A 47 -1.30 30.42 10.93
C GLU A 47 -1.35 28.92 11.29
N PRO A 48 -1.62 28.00 10.34
CA PRO A 48 -1.54 26.56 10.57
C PRO A 48 -0.09 26.10 10.41
N GLY A 49 0.66 26.03 11.51
CA GLY A 49 2.04 25.55 11.48
C GLY A 49 2.83 25.68 12.78
N VAL A 50 2.15 25.64 13.94
CA VAL A 50 2.86 25.71 15.22
C VAL A 50 3.49 24.35 15.50
N LEU A 51 4.73 24.15 15.04
CA LEU A 51 5.63 23.16 15.63
C LEU A 51 5.61 23.33 17.16
N PRO A 52 5.54 22.24 17.93
CA PRO A 52 5.30 22.35 19.36
C PRO A 52 6.44 23.08 20.07
N ASN A 53 6.04 23.91 21.04
CA ASN A 53 6.89 24.73 21.90
C ASN A 53 8.06 23.90 22.49
N PRO A 54 9.32 24.40 22.56
CA PRO A 54 10.51 23.70 23.06
C PRO A 54 10.47 23.14 24.49
N HIS A 55 9.36 23.24 25.21
CA HIS A 55 9.15 22.69 26.56
C HIS A 55 8.47 21.31 26.59
N MET A 56 8.45 20.61 25.46
CA MET A 56 8.01 19.21 25.36
C MET A 56 8.86 18.29 26.24
N THR A 57 8.37 17.93 27.43
CA THR A 57 9.06 16.99 28.33
C THR A 57 8.55 15.57 28.10
N ALA A 58 9.42 14.57 28.22
CA ALA A 58 9.11 13.16 27.93
C ALA A 58 7.93 12.60 28.75
N HIS A 59 7.59 13.20 29.89
CA HIS A 59 6.48 12.82 30.76
C HIS A 59 5.09 13.18 30.21
N MET A 60 5.01 14.03 29.19
CA MET A 60 3.74 14.42 28.56
C MET A 60 3.22 13.39 27.54
N PHE A 61 4.01 12.36 27.23
CA PHE A 61 3.62 11.30 26.31
C PHE A 61 3.01 10.11 27.04
N CYS A 62 1.81 9.70 26.62
CA CYS A 62 1.26 8.39 26.92
C CYS A 62 1.80 7.38 25.90
N LEU A 63 2.26 6.23 26.39
CA LEU A 63 2.62 5.10 25.56
C LEU A 63 1.33 4.47 25.02
N LEU A 64 1.21 4.34 23.70
CA LEU A 64 0.11 3.57 23.10
C LEU A 64 0.46 2.09 23.01
N GLU A 65 1.76 1.79 22.90
CA GLU A 65 2.29 0.43 22.86
C GLU A 65 3.41 0.25 23.88
N SER A 66 3.60 -1.00 24.31
CA SER A 66 4.59 -1.37 25.34
C SER A 66 6.04 -1.14 24.89
N ASP A 67 6.29 -1.14 23.59
CA ASP A 67 7.60 -0.98 22.96
C ASP A 67 8.11 0.47 22.89
N LYS A 68 7.24 1.43 23.24
CA LYS A 68 7.50 2.89 23.21
C LYS A 68 7.74 3.48 21.82
N PHE A 69 7.52 2.73 20.74
CA PHE A 69 7.71 3.20 19.37
C PHE A 69 6.53 4.01 18.84
N LEU A 70 5.39 3.97 19.52
CA LEU A 70 4.24 4.84 19.28
C LEU A 70 3.85 5.57 20.56
N ARG A 71 3.91 6.91 20.52
CA ARG A 71 3.65 7.78 21.65
C ARG A 71 2.61 8.84 21.30
N LYS A 72 1.64 9.03 22.18
CA LYS A 72 0.63 10.08 22.04
C LYS A 72 0.86 11.20 23.04
N TRP A 73 0.76 12.44 22.61
CA TRP A 73 0.68 13.60 23.47
C TRP A 73 -0.63 14.34 23.25
N LEU A 74 -1.43 14.43 24.30
CA LEU A 74 -2.70 15.14 24.31
C LEU A 74 -2.46 16.66 24.37
N VAL A 75 -2.98 17.38 23.38
CA VAL A 75 -2.92 18.86 23.31
C VAL A 75 -4.22 19.48 23.80
N ARG A 76 -5.36 18.92 23.37
CA ARG A 76 -6.68 19.38 23.77
C ARG A 76 -7.59 18.18 23.96
N GLU A 77 -8.23 18.11 25.13
CA GLU A 77 -9.23 17.09 25.44
C GLU A 77 -10.44 17.15 24.51
N GLY A 78 -11.05 15.99 24.30
CA GLY A 78 -12.32 15.85 23.58
C GLY A 78 -13.52 15.79 24.53
N GLN A 79 -14.61 15.19 24.04
CA GLN A 79 -15.90 15.11 24.75
C GLN A 79 -15.96 13.95 25.77
N GLY A 80 -14.82 13.56 26.37
CA GLY A 80 -14.74 12.51 27.39
C GLY A 80 -14.66 11.08 26.87
N GLY A 81 -14.43 10.12 27.76
CA GLY A 81 -14.09 8.74 27.40
C GLY A 81 -15.17 7.94 26.66
N ALA A 82 -16.46 8.27 26.87
CA ALA A 82 -17.58 7.64 26.16
C ALA A 82 -17.62 8.01 24.66
N SER A 83 -16.89 9.05 24.26
CA SER A 83 -16.79 9.51 22.87
C SER A 83 -15.61 8.88 22.10
N ARG A 84 -14.99 7.83 22.64
CA ARG A 84 -13.92 7.09 21.95
C ARG A 84 -14.50 6.23 20.82
N PRO A 85 -13.88 6.24 19.62
CA PRO A 85 -14.34 5.41 18.53
C PRO A 85 -14.07 3.93 18.81
N GLN A 86 -14.94 3.09 18.29
CA GLN A 86 -14.89 1.64 18.44
C GLN A 86 -14.39 0.97 17.15
N PRO A 87 -13.81 -0.25 17.25
CA PRO A 87 -13.48 -1.06 16.07
C PRO A 87 -14.61 -1.13 15.05
N GLY A 88 -14.27 -0.99 13.77
CA GLY A 88 -15.24 -0.98 12.67
C GLY A 88 -16.03 0.31 12.49
N GLN A 89 -15.92 1.32 13.36
CA GLN A 89 -16.52 2.63 13.11
C GLN A 89 -15.76 3.42 12.04
N GLU A 90 -16.49 4.23 11.28
CA GLU A 90 -15.91 5.20 10.36
C GLU A 90 -15.54 6.46 11.15
N VAL A 91 -14.29 6.88 11.04
CA VAL A 91 -13.77 8.07 11.70
C VAL A 91 -13.31 9.09 10.67
N THR A 92 -13.52 10.36 10.97
CA THR A 92 -12.98 11.47 10.17
C THR A 92 -12.03 12.29 11.03
N VAL A 93 -10.83 12.51 10.52
CA VAL A 93 -9.78 13.28 11.20
C VAL A 93 -9.26 14.41 10.32
N ARG A 94 -8.79 15.48 10.96
CA ARG A 94 -7.83 16.40 10.34
C ARG A 94 -6.44 15.88 10.64
N LEU A 95 -5.63 15.71 9.61
CA LEU A 95 -4.30 15.15 9.69
C LEU A 95 -3.25 16.12 9.13
N LEU A 96 -2.20 16.33 9.89
CA LEU A 96 -0.92 16.84 9.42
C LEU A 96 0.18 15.87 9.84
N GLY A 97 1.10 15.53 8.94
CA GLY A 97 2.24 14.66 9.21
C GLY A 97 3.52 15.31 8.74
N VAL A 98 4.49 15.43 9.64
CA VAL A 98 5.80 16.01 9.38
C VAL A 98 6.92 15.03 9.69
N LEU A 99 8.02 15.15 8.96
CA LEU A 99 9.29 14.49 9.24
C LEU A 99 10.02 15.16 10.41
N GLU A 100 11.11 14.55 10.90
CA GLU A 100 11.92 15.09 12.00
C GLU A 100 12.56 16.45 11.68
N ASP A 101 12.82 16.72 10.40
CA ASP A 101 13.36 18.01 9.92
C ASP A 101 12.28 19.09 9.77
N GLY A 102 11.01 18.78 10.08
CA GLY A 102 9.87 19.67 9.97
C GLY A 102 9.20 19.69 8.59
N THR A 103 9.68 18.90 7.63
CA THR A 103 9.09 18.82 6.29
C THR A 103 7.68 18.23 6.36
N LEU A 104 6.70 18.95 5.82
CA LEU A 104 5.31 18.49 5.72
C LEU A 104 5.18 17.47 4.58
N VAL A 105 4.87 16.22 4.95
CA VAL A 105 4.71 15.10 4.01
C VAL A 105 3.26 14.64 3.88
N GLU A 106 2.42 14.92 4.88
CA GLU A 106 1.01 14.56 4.83
C GLU A 106 0.13 15.71 5.31
N LYS A 107 -0.92 16.02 4.55
CA LYS A 107 -1.92 17.00 4.93
C LYS A 107 -3.26 16.59 4.35
N ASP A 108 -4.19 16.24 5.21
CA ASP A 108 -5.57 15.97 4.84
C ASP A 108 -6.52 16.65 5.84
N PRO A 109 -7.28 17.67 5.41
CA PRO A 109 -8.21 18.35 6.30
C PRO A 109 -9.39 17.48 6.76
N LYS A 110 -9.67 16.37 6.05
CA LYS A 110 -10.84 15.52 6.25
C LYS A 110 -10.57 14.08 5.79
N LEU A 111 -9.54 13.45 6.35
CA LEU A 111 -9.24 12.04 6.11
C LEU A 111 -10.30 11.17 6.77
N THR A 112 -10.94 10.30 6.00
CA THR A 112 -11.94 9.36 6.50
C THR A 112 -11.50 7.92 6.26
N PHE A 113 -11.60 7.08 7.29
CA PHE A 113 -11.25 5.67 7.22
C PHE A 113 -12.03 4.86 8.25
N ILE A 114 -12.06 3.53 8.08
CA ILE A 114 -12.70 2.62 9.03
C ILE A 114 -11.63 2.02 9.93
N LEU A 115 -11.85 2.08 11.25
CA LEU A 115 -10.88 1.55 12.22
C LEU A 115 -10.73 0.04 12.09
N GLU A 116 -9.48 -0.43 12.25
CA GLU A 116 -9.08 -1.84 12.19
C GLU A 116 -9.29 -2.49 10.82
N GLN A 117 -9.22 -1.71 9.75
CA GLN A 117 -9.32 -2.22 8.37
C GLN A 117 -8.04 -2.03 7.54
N GLY A 118 -6.99 -1.44 8.12
CA GLY A 118 -5.70 -1.24 7.46
C GLY A 118 -5.72 -0.18 6.37
N ASP A 119 -6.65 0.77 6.42
CA ASP A 119 -6.80 1.84 5.42
C ASP A 119 -5.69 2.88 5.51
N VAL A 120 -5.16 3.08 6.71
CA VAL A 120 -4.13 4.05 7.05
C VAL A 120 -2.94 3.35 7.70
N VAL A 121 -1.89 4.09 8.02
CA VAL A 121 -0.75 3.53 8.77
C VAL A 121 -1.17 3.15 10.19
N GLN A 122 -0.50 2.14 10.76
CA GLN A 122 -0.86 1.58 12.08
C GLN A 122 -0.86 2.63 13.19
N ALA A 123 0.06 3.61 13.11
CA ALA A 123 0.12 4.73 14.04
C ALA A 123 -1.19 5.52 14.13
N LEU A 124 -1.87 5.72 12.98
CA LEU A 124 -3.13 6.44 12.93
C LEU A 124 -4.29 5.59 13.43
N GLU A 125 -4.33 4.28 13.14
CA GLU A 125 -5.38 3.41 13.67
C GLU A 125 -5.36 3.35 15.20
N LEU A 126 -4.20 3.00 15.79
CA LEU A 126 -4.04 2.92 17.24
C LEU A 126 -4.16 4.29 17.91
N GLY A 127 -3.58 5.31 17.27
CA GLY A 127 -3.64 6.69 17.72
C GLY A 127 -5.07 7.16 17.88
N VAL A 128 -5.85 7.10 16.80
CA VAL A 128 -7.24 7.59 16.75
C VAL A 128 -8.18 6.74 17.61
N GLN A 129 -7.97 5.43 17.71
CA GLN A 129 -8.75 4.57 18.62
C GLN A 129 -8.63 5.01 20.09
N SER A 130 -7.48 5.57 20.48
CA SER A 130 -7.27 6.09 21.83
C SER A 130 -7.85 7.50 22.07
N MET A 131 -8.29 8.20 21.01
CA MET A 131 -8.75 9.60 21.06
C MET A 131 -10.23 9.73 21.40
N GLN A 132 -10.61 10.89 21.92
CA GLN A 132 -11.98 11.31 22.15
C GLN A 132 -12.48 12.21 21.01
N LEU A 133 -13.79 12.26 20.77
CA LEU A 133 -14.36 13.16 19.76
C LEU A 133 -14.01 14.62 20.09
N GLY A 134 -13.42 15.34 19.12
CA GLY A 134 -12.94 16.73 19.27
C GLY A 134 -11.51 16.88 19.82
N GLU A 135 -10.88 15.77 20.24
CA GLU A 135 -9.51 15.75 20.76
C GLU A 135 -8.50 16.21 19.71
N VAL A 136 -7.48 16.94 20.15
CA VAL A 136 -6.26 17.23 19.37
C VAL A 136 -5.09 16.59 20.08
N SER A 137 -4.37 15.76 19.35
CA SER A 137 -3.21 15.03 19.88
C SER A 137 -2.09 14.96 18.85
N PHE A 138 -0.86 14.98 19.35
CA PHE A 138 0.31 14.61 18.57
C PHE A 138 0.58 13.11 18.70
N LEU A 139 0.94 12.47 17.60
CA LEU A 139 1.41 11.08 17.56
C LEU A 139 2.86 11.07 17.05
N LEU A 140 3.80 10.74 17.93
CA LEU A 140 5.19 10.51 17.54
C LEU A 140 5.37 9.02 17.26
N THR A 141 5.69 8.68 16.02
CA THR A 141 5.73 7.31 15.54
C THR A 141 7.10 6.95 14.96
N SER A 142 7.58 5.75 15.30
CA SER A 142 8.64 5.07 14.56
C SER A 142 8.17 4.68 13.15
N PHE A 143 9.11 4.54 12.22
CA PHE A 143 8.85 4.04 10.87
C PHE A 143 8.13 2.69 10.88
N LEU A 144 8.33 1.85 11.90
CA LEU A 144 7.67 0.54 12.06
C LEU A 144 6.14 0.62 12.11
N TYR A 145 5.61 1.72 12.63
CA TYR A 145 4.17 1.99 12.73
C TYR A 145 3.67 2.92 11.60
N ALA A 146 4.56 3.30 10.67
CA ALA A 146 4.30 4.20 9.56
C ALA A 146 4.63 3.52 8.21
N TYR A 147 5.67 3.99 7.51
CA TYR A 147 6.01 3.56 6.14
C TYR A 147 7.14 2.52 6.07
N GLY A 148 7.62 2.03 7.22
CA GLY A 148 8.59 0.95 7.31
C GLY A 148 9.95 1.28 6.70
N HIS A 149 10.72 0.23 6.44
CA HIS A 149 12.03 0.28 5.80
C HIS A 149 12.02 0.73 4.33
N LEU A 150 10.83 0.90 3.74
CA LEU A 150 10.71 1.30 2.34
C LEU A 150 10.41 2.80 2.18
N GLY A 151 9.84 3.46 3.20
CA GLY A 151 9.37 4.84 3.06
C GLY A 151 8.19 4.98 2.08
N ARG A 152 7.98 6.17 1.53
CA ARG A 152 7.02 6.49 0.46
C ARG A 152 7.69 7.45 -0.51
N ASP A 153 7.99 6.98 -1.71
CA ASP A 153 8.61 7.84 -2.71
C ASP A 153 7.64 8.92 -3.22
N PRO A 154 8.11 10.17 -3.44
CA PRO A 154 9.46 10.69 -3.19
C PRO A 154 9.63 11.37 -1.82
N ASP A 155 8.59 11.44 -1.00
CA ASP A 155 8.49 12.43 0.08
C ASP A 155 8.78 11.89 1.48
N ILE A 156 8.68 10.58 1.70
CA ILE A 156 9.00 9.94 2.98
C ILE A 156 10.16 8.97 2.78
N PRO A 157 11.35 9.23 3.35
CA PRO A 157 12.47 8.33 3.19
C PRO A 157 12.26 7.00 3.94
N PRO A 158 13.02 5.95 3.58
CA PRO A 158 13.17 4.75 4.40
C PRO A 158 13.47 5.06 5.86
N ASP A 159 12.92 4.26 6.77
CA ASP A 159 13.19 4.36 8.22
C ASP A 159 12.82 5.71 8.87
N ALA A 160 12.00 6.50 8.20
CA ALA A 160 11.58 7.81 8.67
C ALA A 160 10.59 7.73 9.84
N SER A 161 10.94 8.39 10.95
CA SER A 161 9.99 8.73 11.99
C SER A 161 9.09 9.89 11.57
N LEU A 162 7.84 9.85 12.01
CA LEU A 162 6.83 10.88 11.72
C LEU A 162 6.23 11.43 13.01
N LEU A 163 5.93 12.72 12.97
CA LEU A 163 5.11 13.40 13.97
C LEU A 163 3.79 13.80 13.30
N TYR A 164 2.69 13.20 13.74
CA TYR A 164 1.36 13.58 13.29
C TYR A 164 0.69 14.52 14.27
N GLU A 165 0.08 15.61 13.77
CA GLU A 165 -0.98 16.34 14.47
C GLU A 165 -2.33 15.80 13.99
N VAL A 166 -3.10 15.24 14.91
CA VAL A 166 -4.40 14.63 14.61
C VAL A 166 -5.49 15.34 15.39
N THR A 167 -6.56 15.72 14.71
CA THR A 167 -7.82 16.15 15.34
C THR A 167 -8.92 15.17 14.99
N LEU A 168 -9.57 14.54 15.97
CA LEU A 168 -10.72 13.67 15.73
C LEU A 168 -11.98 14.52 15.54
N LEU A 169 -12.49 14.58 14.31
CA LEU A 169 -13.59 15.46 13.93
C LEU A 169 -14.96 14.80 14.05
N GLN A 170 -15.05 13.53 13.65
CA GLN A 170 -16.32 12.82 13.58
C GLN A 170 -16.14 11.31 13.75
N ILE A 171 -17.15 10.67 14.34
CA ILE A 171 -17.31 9.23 14.45
C ILE A 171 -18.69 8.86 13.89
N ARG A 172 -18.75 7.83 13.05
CA ARG A 172 -19.98 7.28 12.46
C ARG A 172 -19.98 5.77 12.59
N ALA A 173 -21.17 5.17 12.57
CA ALA A 173 -21.28 3.73 12.37
C ALA A 173 -20.67 3.34 11.02
N SER A 174 -20.15 2.11 10.91
CA SER A 174 -19.74 1.56 9.62
C SER A 174 -20.88 1.72 8.60
N PRO A 175 -20.58 2.02 7.33
CA PRO A 175 -21.59 2.01 6.29
C PRO A 175 -22.33 0.67 6.27
N ASP A 176 -23.66 0.72 6.33
CA ASP A 176 -24.48 -0.48 6.18
C ASP A 176 -24.48 -0.92 4.71
N LEU A 177 -23.72 -1.98 4.42
CA LEU A 177 -23.55 -2.51 3.08
C LEU A 177 -24.88 -2.92 2.42
N GLY A 178 -25.88 -3.33 3.21
CA GLY A 178 -27.20 -3.69 2.70
C GLY A 178 -28.04 -2.50 2.27
N LEU A 179 -27.77 -1.31 2.81
CA LEU A 179 -28.47 -0.07 2.46
C LEU A 179 -27.73 0.73 1.37
N LEU A 180 -26.49 0.37 1.05
CA LEU A 180 -25.71 1.07 0.05
C LEU A 180 -26.13 0.67 -1.38
N PRO A 181 -26.38 1.65 -2.28
CA PRO A 181 -26.60 1.35 -3.68
C PRO A 181 -25.34 0.71 -4.29
N PRO A 182 -25.46 -0.02 -5.42
CA PRO A 182 -24.34 -0.66 -6.10
C PRO A 182 -23.18 0.30 -6.35
N SER A 183 -23.48 1.52 -6.79
CA SER A 183 -22.48 2.57 -7.04
C SER A 183 -21.65 2.94 -5.80
N GLY A 184 -22.27 2.99 -4.61
CA GLY A 184 -21.60 3.22 -3.34
C GLY A 184 -20.75 2.02 -2.88
N ARG A 185 -21.24 0.80 -3.11
CA ARG A 185 -20.46 -0.43 -2.86
C ARG A 185 -19.23 -0.49 -3.77
N ILE A 186 -19.39 -0.15 -5.04
CA ILE A 186 -18.30 -0.09 -6.03
C ILE A 186 -17.25 0.93 -5.63
N SER A 187 -17.64 2.14 -5.19
CA SER A 187 -16.68 3.17 -4.79
C SER A 187 -15.87 2.75 -3.56
N LEU A 188 -16.52 2.21 -2.53
CA LEU A 188 -15.85 1.67 -1.34
C LEU A 188 -14.93 0.48 -1.68
N SER A 189 -15.40 -0.44 -2.51
CA SER A 189 -14.59 -1.58 -2.97
C SER A 189 -13.37 -1.12 -3.77
N LYS A 190 -13.51 -0.10 -4.62
CA LYS A 190 -12.39 0.52 -5.35
C LYS A 190 -11.34 1.08 -4.39
N GLN A 191 -11.76 1.80 -3.35
CA GLN A 191 -10.86 2.35 -2.33
C GLN A 191 -10.07 1.23 -1.63
N LYS A 192 -10.74 0.17 -1.18
CA LYS A 192 -10.07 -1.00 -0.58
C LYS A 192 -9.13 -1.72 -1.54
N ARG A 193 -9.53 -1.86 -2.81
CA ARG A 193 -8.69 -2.45 -3.85
C ARG A 193 -7.44 -1.60 -4.13
N GLU A 194 -7.58 -0.28 -4.15
CA GLU A 194 -6.44 0.64 -4.31
C GLU A 194 -5.48 0.56 -3.13
N ARG A 195 -5.99 0.44 -1.91
CA ARG A 195 -5.18 0.15 -0.72
C ARG A 195 -4.44 -1.18 -0.85
N GLY A 196 -5.10 -2.22 -1.34
CA GLY A 196 -4.45 -3.49 -1.64
C GLY A 196 -3.34 -3.37 -2.68
N ASN A 197 -3.54 -2.56 -3.73
CA ASN A 197 -2.50 -2.30 -4.75
C ASN A 197 -1.29 -1.58 -4.16
N TYR A 198 -1.51 -0.63 -3.26
CA TYR A 198 -0.46 0.06 -2.53
C TYR A 198 0.43 -0.94 -1.77
N HIS A 199 -0.16 -1.85 -0.98
CA HIS A 199 0.58 -2.90 -0.28
C HIS A 199 1.24 -3.90 -1.24
N PHE A 200 0.58 -4.26 -2.33
CA PHE A 200 1.12 -5.19 -3.32
C PHE A 200 2.41 -4.66 -3.97
N GLN A 201 2.45 -3.38 -4.33
CA GLN A 201 3.64 -2.72 -4.91
C GLN A 201 4.82 -2.75 -3.94
N ARG A 202 4.54 -2.66 -2.64
CA ARG A 202 5.53 -2.73 -1.56
C ARG A 202 5.94 -4.16 -1.17
N LYS A 203 5.39 -5.17 -1.86
CA LYS A 203 5.59 -6.60 -1.57
C LYS A 203 5.05 -7.03 -0.20
N GLU A 204 4.17 -6.23 0.38
CA GLU A 204 3.42 -6.49 1.62
C GLU A 204 2.18 -7.33 1.28
N TYR A 205 2.40 -8.55 0.80
CA TYR A 205 1.35 -9.34 0.15
C TYR A 205 0.23 -9.78 1.11
N GLN A 206 0.51 -9.97 2.39
CA GLN A 206 -0.52 -10.32 3.38
C GLN A 206 -1.51 -9.18 3.58
N GLN A 207 -1.01 -7.95 3.74
CA GLN A 207 -1.81 -6.74 3.85
C GLN A 207 -2.60 -6.50 2.55
N ALA A 208 -1.96 -6.73 1.39
CA ALA A 208 -2.64 -6.64 0.10
C ALA A 208 -3.83 -7.61 0.00
N ILE A 209 -3.65 -8.89 0.37
CA ILE A 209 -4.71 -9.90 0.40
C ILE A 209 -5.84 -9.46 1.32
N HIS A 210 -5.53 -8.99 2.53
CA HIS A 210 -6.53 -8.50 3.48
C HIS A 210 -7.38 -7.37 2.87
N SER A 211 -6.76 -6.36 2.28
CA SER A 211 -7.50 -5.27 1.63
C SER A 211 -8.35 -5.75 0.45
N TYR A 212 -7.88 -6.70 -0.36
CA TYR A 212 -8.67 -7.27 -1.45
C TYR A 212 -9.86 -8.10 -0.95
N GLN A 213 -9.69 -8.82 0.16
CA GLN A 213 -10.78 -9.58 0.80
C GLN A 213 -11.85 -8.64 1.36
N LEU A 214 -11.44 -7.54 2.02
CA LEU A 214 -12.38 -6.49 2.44
C LEU A 214 -13.12 -5.89 1.24
N ALA A 215 -12.41 -5.63 0.13
CA ALA A 215 -13.02 -5.13 -1.10
C ALA A 215 -14.07 -6.10 -1.69
N LEU A 216 -13.86 -7.41 -1.58
CA LEU A 216 -14.82 -8.44 -2.01
C LEU A 216 -16.02 -8.53 -1.05
N GLY A 217 -15.78 -8.49 0.27
CA GLY A 217 -16.86 -8.48 1.26
C GLY A 217 -17.82 -7.29 1.10
N ILE A 218 -17.34 -6.15 0.59
CA ILE A 218 -18.19 -4.99 0.25
C ILE A 218 -19.09 -5.26 -0.97
N LEU A 219 -18.62 -6.04 -1.95
CA LEU A 219 -19.37 -6.36 -3.16
C LEU A 219 -20.37 -7.49 -2.93
N ASP A 220 -20.09 -8.39 -2.00
CA ASP A 220 -20.95 -9.52 -1.64
C ASP A 220 -22.00 -9.08 -0.61
N SER A 221 -22.99 -8.30 -1.09
CA SER A 221 -24.13 -7.85 -0.31
C SER A 221 -24.91 -9.03 0.30
N PRO A 222 -25.42 -8.90 1.54
CA PRO A 222 -26.27 -9.93 2.16
C PRO A 222 -27.64 -10.08 1.47
N ALA A 223 -28.12 -9.05 0.78
CA ALA A 223 -29.34 -9.13 -0.04
C ALA A 223 -28.97 -9.49 -1.49
N PRO A 224 -29.68 -10.44 -2.13
CA PRO A 224 -29.42 -10.81 -3.51
C PRO A 224 -29.64 -9.61 -4.44
N PRO A 225 -28.63 -9.19 -5.21
CA PRO A 225 -28.74 -8.06 -6.11
C PRO A 225 -29.71 -8.35 -7.25
N SER A 226 -30.25 -7.28 -7.85
CA SER A 226 -30.96 -7.40 -9.12
C SER A 226 -29.99 -7.89 -10.22
N PRO A 227 -30.47 -8.49 -11.32
CA PRO A 227 -29.60 -8.93 -12.41
C PRO A 227 -28.78 -7.77 -13.02
N GLU A 228 -29.34 -6.57 -13.06
CA GLU A 228 -28.65 -5.35 -13.54
C GLU A 228 -27.53 -4.94 -12.57
N GLU A 229 -27.81 -4.96 -11.27
CA GLU A 229 -26.82 -4.65 -10.24
C GLU A 229 -25.69 -5.68 -10.20
N GLU A 230 -26.01 -6.96 -10.42
CA GLU A 230 -25.04 -8.03 -10.44
C GLU A 230 -24.06 -7.89 -11.60
N GLU A 231 -24.55 -7.48 -12.79
CA GLU A 231 -23.70 -7.18 -13.94
C GLU A 231 -22.73 -6.03 -13.66
N GLU A 232 -23.19 -4.94 -13.02
CA GLU A 232 -22.34 -3.81 -12.62
C GLU A 232 -21.26 -4.21 -11.60
N LEU A 233 -21.59 -5.08 -10.63
CA LEU A 233 -20.68 -5.51 -9.57
C LEU A 233 -19.67 -6.55 -10.06
N GLN A 234 -20.05 -7.38 -11.04
CA GLN A 234 -19.24 -8.49 -11.55
C GLN A 234 -17.86 -8.03 -12.03
N GLU A 235 -17.78 -6.93 -12.79
CA GLU A 235 -16.50 -6.40 -13.28
C GLU A 235 -15.54 -6.08 -12.12
N HIS A 236 -16.08 -5.52 -11.03
CA HIS A 236 -15.32 -5.17 -9.85
C HIS A 236 -14.88 -6.41 -9.04
N ARG A 237 -15.76 -7.43 -8.92
CA ARG A 237 -15.41 -8.71 -8.29
C ARG A 237 -14.26 -9.40 -9.01
N VAL A 238 -14.32 -9.47 -10.35
CA VAL A 238 -13.26 -10.08 -11.18
C VAL A 238 -11.91 -9.38 -10.97
N LYS A 239 -11.89 -8.04 -10.89
CA LYS A 239 -10.66 -7.27 -10.63
C LYS A 239 -10.07 -7.57 -9.26
N CYS A 240 -10.89 -7.58 -8.20
CA CYS A 240 -10.44 -7.85 -6.84
C CYS A 240 -9.94 -9.29 -6.68
N LEU A 241 -10.67 -10.29 -7.18
CA LEU A 241 -10.26 -11.70 -7.15
C LEU A 241 -8.95 -11.93 -7.91
N ASN A 242 -8.79 -11.31 -9.09
CA ASN A 242 -7.55 -11.42 -9.85
C ASN A 242 -6.35 -10.83 -9.10
N ASN A 243 -6.51 -9.69 -8.45
CA ASN A 243 -5.45 -9.09 -7.65
C ASN A 243 -5.14 -9.92 -6.39
N CYS A 244 -6.16 -10.46 -5.73
CA CYS A 244 -6.01 -11.38 -4.61
C CYS A 244 -5.22 -12.64 -5.02
N ALA A 245 -5.60 -13.29 -6.12
CA ALA A 245 -4.89 -14.44 -6.67
C ALA A 245 -3.43 -14.11 -7.03
N ALA A 246 -3.15 -12.89 -7.50
CA ALA A 246 -1.78 -12.45 -7.77
C ALA A 246 -0.95 -12.36 -6.48
N ALA A 247 -1.52 -11.81 -5.41
CA ALA A 247 -0.86 -11.68 -4.11
C ALA A 247 -0.66 -13.04 -3.43
N GLN A 248 -1.68 -13.90 -3.46
CA GLN A 248 -1.60 -15.28 -2.95
C GLN A 248 -0.52 -16.09 -3.69
N LEU A 249 -0.39 -15.91 -5.00
CA LEU A 249 0.64 -16.59 -5.80
C LEU A 249 2.05 -16.16 -5.38
N LYS A 250 2.24 -14.90 -4.97
CA LYS A 250 3.53 -14.42 -4.43
C LYS A 250 3.87 -15.05 -3.09
N LEU A 251 2.87 -15.40 -2.30
CA LEU A 251 3.01 -16.11 -1.02
C LEU A 251 3.00 -17.64 -1.15
N GLN A 252 2.86 -18.19 -2.36
CA GLN A 252 2.77 -19.64 -2.62
C GLN A 252 1.58 -20.33 -1.91
N LEU A 253 0.50 -19.59 -1.69
CA LEU A 253 -0.76 -20.08 -1.13
C LEU A 253 -1.58 -20.75 -2.23
N PHE A 254 -1.14 -21.95 -2.66
CA PHE A 254 -1.60 -22.58 -3.90
C PHE A 254 -3.09 -22.92 -3.92
N GLU A 255 -3.64 -23.43 -2.82
CA GLU A 255 -5.07 -23.77 -2.73
C GLU A 255 -5.93 -22.52 -2.86
N GLU A 256 -5.53 -21.43 -2.21
CA GLU A 256 -6.18 -20.14 -2.23
C GLU A 256 -6.10 -19.50 -3.63
N VAL A 257 -4.96 -19.62 -4.31
CA VAL A 257 -4.82 -19.17 -5.71
C VAL A 257 -5.82 -19.91 -6.60
N LEU A 258 -5.92 -21.23 -6.47
CA LEU A 258 -6.86 -22.03 -7.27
C LEU A 258 -8.30 -21.65 -6.97
N ALA A 259 -8.67 -21.48 -5.70
CA ALA A 259 -9.99 -21.02 -5.28
C ALA A 259 -10.34 -19.65 -5.90
N SER A 260 -9.44 -18.67 -5.79
CA SER A 260 -9.63 -17.32 -6.35
C SER A 260 -9.71 -17.34 -7.88
N CYS A 261 -8.85 -18.11 -8.56
CA CYS A 261 -8.89 -18.22 -10.02
C CYS A 261 -10.17 -18.92 -10.50
N ASN A 262 -10.60 -19.99 -9.84
CA ASN A 262 -11.85 -20.67 -10.17
C ASN A 262 -13.05 -19.75 -9.93
N ALA A 263 -13.02 -18.88 -8.91
CA ALA A 263 -14.05 -17.86 -8.70
C ALA A 263 -14.10 -16.85 -9.86
N VAL A 264 -12.95 -16.39 -10.37
CA VAL A 264 -12.91 -15.53 -11.57
C VAL A 264 -13.48 -16.25 -12.78
N LEU A 265 -13.08 -17.50 -13.03
CA LEU A 265 -13.50 -18.26 -14.23
C LEU A 265 -14.98 -18.63 -14.23
N ARG A 266 -15.65 -18.62 -13.07
CA ARG A 266 -17.11 -18.74 -12.99
C ARG A 266 -17.83 -17.48 -13.50
N LEU A 267 -17.21 -16.31 -13.35
CA LEU A 267 -17.75 -15.01 -13.79
C LEU A 267 -17.31 -14.67 -15.22
N ASP A 268 -16.06 -14.95 -15.54
CA ASP A 268 -15.41 -14.64 -16.82
C ASP A 268 -14.54 -15.84 -17.24
N PRO A 269 -15.10 -16.81 -17.99
CA PRO A 269 -14.40 -18.03 -18.39
C PRO A 269 -13.16 -17.81 -19.26
N ASP A 270 -13.12 -16.71 -20.01
CA ASP A 270 -12.04 -16.37 -20.95
C ASP A 270 -10.96 -15.46 -20.30
N ASN A 271 -11.00 -15.30 -18.97
CA ASN A 271 -10.07 -14.44 -18.26
C ASN A 271 -8.62 -14.95 -18.34
N GLY A 272 -7.84 -14.39 -19.26
CA GLY A 272 -6.45 -14.81 -19.50
C GLY A 272 -5.54 -14.72 -18.26
N LYS A 273 -5.76 -13.74 -17.36
CA LYS A 273 -4.97 -13.61 -16.12
C LYS A 273 -5.25 -14.75 -15.15
N ALA A 274 -6.50 -15.13 -14.97
CA ALA A 274 -6.88 -16.25 -14.09
C ALA A 274 -6.40 -17.59 -14.66
N LEU A 275 -6.57 -17.85 -15.95
CA LEU A 275 -6.07 -19.06 -16.62
C LEU A 275 -4.55 -19.19 -16.46
N TYR A 276 -3.82 -18.11 -16.71
CA TYR A 276 -2.36 -18.08 -16.56
C TYR A 276 -1.91 -18.39 -15.12
N ARG A 277 -2.54 -17.74 -14.12
CA ARG A 277 -2.19 -17.94 -12.71
C ARG A 277 -2.54 -19.34 -12.22
N LYS A 278 -3.72 -19.85 -12.58
CA LYS A 278 -4.13 -21.24 -12.29
C LYS A 278 -3.14 -22.24 -12.89
N GLY A 279 -2.72 -22.02 -14.12
CA GLY A 279 -1.70 -22.83 -14.79
C GLY A 279 -0.34 -22.82 -14.11
N LYS A 280 0.07 -21.68 -13.52
CA LYS A 280 1.32 -21.56 -12.76
C LYS A 280 1.35 -22.37 -11.47
N VAL A 281 0.19 -22.65 -10.88
CA VAL A 281 0.12 -23.39 -9.62
C VAL A 281 0.57 -24.84 -9.80
N GLN A 282 0.56 -25.40 -11.02
CA GLN A 282 0.89 -26.79 -11.41
C GLN A 282 0.60 -27.82 -10.31
N PRO A 283 -0.34 -28.77 -10.51
CA PRO A 283 -0.27 -29.99 -9.72
C PRO A 283 1.11 -30.61 -10.00
N THR A 284 1.99 -30.63 -9.00
CA THR A 284 3.15 -31.53 -9.07
C THR A 284 2.57 -32.88 -9.43
N ALA A 285 2.97 -33.41 -10.59
CA ALA A 285 2.45 -34.69 -11.03
C ALA A 285 2.63 -35.66 -9.86
N PRO A 286 1.60 -36.43 -9.45
CA PRO A 286 1.86 -37.53 -8.53
C PRO A 286 2.98 -38.34 -9.18
N THR A 287 4.09 -38.50 -8.46
CA THR A 287 5.22 -39.34 -8.87
C THR A 287 4.64 -40.59 -9.49
N ARG A 288 4.88 -40.80 -10.78
CA ARG A 288 4.29 -41.88 -11.57
C ARG A 288 4.56 -43.23 -10.89
N GLY A 289 3.63 -43.67 -10.06
CA GLY A 289 3.36 -45.09 -9.85
C GLY A 289 2.74 -45.67 -11.13
N PRO A 290 2.89 -46.98 -11.38
CA PRO A 290 2.43 -47.60 -12.61
C PRO A 290 0.93 -47.35 -12.84
N ARG A 291 0.61 -46.97 -14.08
CA ARG A 291 -0.69 -46.50 -14.57
C ARG A 291 -1.83 -47.47 -14.25
N SER A 292 -2.90 -46.96 -13.63
CA SER A 292 -4.25 -47.44 -13.86
C SER A 292 -5.02 -46.42 -14.69
N LEU A 293 -5.53 -46.85 -15.83
CA LEU A 293 -6.31 -46.07 -16.78
C LEU A 293 -7.61 -45.57 -16.13
N GLY A 294 -7.75 -44.25 -16.01
CA GLY A 294 -9.01 -43.61 -15.63
C GLY A 294 -8.77 -42.14 -15.28
N ASP A 295 -9.25 -41.25 -16.14
CA ASP A 295 -9.29 -39.79 -15.98
C ASP A 295 -8.01 -39.03 -16.37
N ASN A 296 -7.84 -38.79 -17.68
CA ASN A 296 -6.77 -37.95 -18.24
C ASN A 296 -7.34 -36.67 -18.87
N GLY A 297 -6.84 -35.51 -18.43
CA GLY A 297 -6.37 -34.50 -19.40
C GLY A 297 -7.02 -33.11 -19.44
N ARG A 298 -7.79 -32.65 -18.44
CA ARG A 298 -8.43 -31.31 -18.52
C ARG A 298 -7.47 -30.12 -18.37
N GLY A 299 -6.34 -30.28 -17.68
CA GLY A 299 -5.46 -29.13 -17.34
C GLY A 299 -4.57 -28.59 -18.49
N TRP A 300 -4.26 -29.41 -19.50
CA TRP A 300 -3.37 -29.01 -20.60
C TRP A 300 -4.12 -28.41 -21.80
N TRP A 301 -5.39 -28.77 -21.97
CA TRP A 301 -6.24 -28.26 -23.06
C TRP A 301 -6.61 -26.77 -22.92
N GLU A 302 -6.60 -26.22 -21.70
CA GLU A 302 -7.11 -24.86 -21.42
C GLU A 302 -6.09 -23.75 -21.77
N MET A 303 -4.79 -24.05 -21.80
CA MET A 303 -3.76 -23.09 -22.26
C MET A 303 -3.67 -22.97 -23.79
N GLU A 304 -4.13 -23.97 -24.52
CA GLU A 304 -4.01 -24.01 -25.99
C GLU A 304 -5.12 -23.18 -26.67
N LYS A 305 -6.25 -22.95 -25.99
CA LYS A 305 -7.38 -22.14 -26.51
C LYS A 305 -7.13 -20.64 -26.55
N THR A 306 -6.28 -20.08 -25.68
CA THR A 306 -6.07 -18.62 -25.57
C THR A 306 -4.97 -18.08 -26.49
N GLY A 307 -4.35 -18.91 -27.34
CA GLY A 307 -3.38 -18.46 -28.34
C GLY A 307 -2.09 -17.85 -27.77
N MET A 308 -1.83 -17.97 -26.45
CA MET A 308 -0.63 -17.41 -25.81
C MET A 308 0.64 -18.25 -25.99
N CYS A 309 0.59 -19.32 -26.79
CA CYS A 309 1.72 -20.22 -27.00
C CYS A 309 2.12 -20.27 -28.49
N SER A 310 2.77 -19.22 -28.97
CA SER A 310 3.48 -19.22 -30.25
C SER A 310 4.94 -18.84 -30.07
N LEU A 311 5.68 -19.64 -29.30
CA LEU A 311 7.15 -19.65 -29.37
C LEU A 311 7.66 -21.09 -29.48
N GLN A 312 7.86 -21.44 -30.75
CA GLN A 312 8.75 -22.44 -31.34
C GLN A 312 9.35 -23.50 -30.40
N ARG A 313 8.92 -24.76 -30.57
CA ARG A 313 9.82 -25.90 -30.36
C ARG A 313 10.93 -25.83 -31.43
N SER A 314 12.18 -25.78 -31.00
CA SER A 314 13.34 -26.19 -31.82
C SER A 314 14.23 -27.11 -30.99
N PRO A 315 14.82 -28.15 -31.60
CA PRO A 315 15.60 -29.15 -30.89
C PRO A 315 17.01 -28.66 -30.56
N ALA A 316 17.60 -29.30 -29.56
CA ALA A 316 18.90 -29.07 -28.93
C ALA A 316 20.07 -28.59 -29.82
N GLY A 317 20.83 -27.62 -29.31
CA GLY A 317 22.17 -27.21 -29.77
C GLY A 317 22.70 -26.01 -28.94
N PRO A 318 24.01 -25.89 -28.68
CA PRO A 318 24.54 -25.37 -27.41
C PRO A 318 24.61 -23.84 -27.30
N SER A 319 24.73 -23.39 -26.04
CA SER A 319 24.93 -22.01 -25.58
C SER A 319 26.14 -21.32 -26.27
N PRO A 320 26.20 -19.97 -26.39
CA PRO A 320 26.34 -19.09 -25.22
C PRO A 320 25.67 -17.70 -25.28
N THR A 321 25.77 -17.00 -24.13
CA THR A 321 25.72 -15.54 -23.90
C THR A 321 24.38 -14.80 -23.87
N SER A 322 23.90 -14.61 -22.63
CA SER A 322 23.40 -13.36 -22.04
C SER A 322 22.72 -12.34 -22.97
N LEU A 323 21.38 -12.39 -23.03
CA LEU A 323 20.54 -11.24 -23.33
C LEU A 323 19.46 -11.12 -22.24
N HIS A 324 19.61 -10.11 -21.39
CA HIS A 324 18.58 -9.69 -20.44
C HIS A 324 17.40 -9.10 -21.20
N LEU A 325 16.26 -9.80 -21.25
CA LEU A 325 14.98 -9.20 -21.62
C LEU A 325 14.31 -8.62 -20.37
N HIS A 326 14.34 -7.30 -20.27
CA HIS A 326 13.39 -6.55 -19.44
C HIS A 326 12.03 -6.57 -20.14
N SER A 327 11.07 -7.34 -19.64
CA SER A 327 9.66 -7.18 -20.00
C SER A 327 9.03 -6.18 -19.04
N ARG A 328 8.76 -4.99 -19.57
CA ARG A 328 8.08 -3.89 -18.89
C ARG A 328 6.60 -4.26 -18.75
N GLU A 329 6.14 -4.60 -17.55
CA GLU A 329 4.72 -4.74 -17.24
C GLU A 329 4.13 -3.33 -17.10
N GLU A 330 3.41 -2.86 -18.13
CA GLU A 330 2.66 -1.60 -18.07
C GLU A 330 1.39 -1.80 -17.24
N TRP A 331 1.35 -1.13 -16.09
CA TRP A 331 0.17 -0.99 -15.25
C TRP A 331 -0.61 0.22 -15.73
N ALA A 332 -1.87 0.03 -16.12
CA ALA A 332 -2.77 1.12 -16.46
C ALA A 332 -3.05 1.97 -15.21
N GLY A 333 -2.24 3.00 -15.01
CA GLY A 333 -2.55 4.19 -14.25
C GLY A 333 -2.80 5.32 -15.25
N ASP A 334 -4.00 5.88 -15.23
CA ASP A 334 -4.33 7.09 -15.96
C ASP A 334 -3.44 8.25 -15.49
N LEU A 335 -2.51 8.71 -16.34
CA LEU A 335 -1.84 10.00 -16.19
C LEU A 335 -1.73 10.70 -17.55
N ARG A 336 -2.21 11.95 -17.57
CA ARG A 336 -2.35 12.84 -18.74
C ARG A 336 -1.00 13.26 -19.35
N PRO A 337 -0.94 13.61 -20.66
CA PRO A 337 0.31 13.90 -21.35
C PRO A 337 0.72 15.37 -21.21
N LYS A 338 1.93 15.63 -20.71
CA LYS A 338 2.69 16.86 -20.99
C LYS A 338 4.19 16.54 -21.13
N ASP A 339 4.72 17.02 -22.25
CA ASP A 339 6.10 17.41 -22.52
C ASP A 339 7.21 16.34 -22.53
N CYS A 340 7.61 15.95 -23.74
CA CYS A 340 9.03 15.76 -24.07
C CYS A 340 9.31 16.03 -25.55
N MET A 341 9.81 17.24 -25.81
CA MET A 341 10.54 17.61 -27.03
C MET A 341 12.03 17.25 -26.88
N ARG A 342 12.67 16.87 -28.01
CA ARG A 342 14.11 16.67 -28.29
C ARG A 342 14.73 15.35 -27.76
N ALA A 343 15.55 14.61 -28.50
CA ALA A 343 16.40 14.95 -29.65
C ALA A 343 16.54 13.77 -30.65
N ARG A 344 16.81 14.09 -31.92
CA ARG A 344 17.23 13.16 -33.00
C ARG A 344 18.75 12.93 -32.97
N PRO A 345 19.23 11.87 -33.63
CA PRO A 345 19.90 12.01 -34.94
C PRO A 345 19.27 11.03 -35.96
N GLY A 346 19.14 11.28 -37.26
CA GLY A 346 20.04 11.91 -38.22
C GLY A 346 20.40 10.84 -39.27
N LEU A 347 19.64 10.74 -40.37
CA LEU A 347 20.13 10.27 -41.68
C LEU A 347 19.12 10.62 -42.79
N GLU A 348 19.66 10.91 -43.96
CA GLU A 348 19.14 11.74 -45.05
C GLU A 348 18.25 11.02 -46.08
N LYS A 349 17.78 11.84 -47.06
CA LYS A 349 17.07 11.60 -48.34
C LYS A 349 15.57 11.87 -48.24
N GLY A 350 14.94 12.77 -48.99
CA GLY A 350 15.24 13.54 -50.21
C GLY A 350 13.89 13.82 -50.90
N CYS A 351 13.81 14.88 -51.72
CA CYS A 351 12.66 15.35 -52.51
C CYS A 351 11.62 16.28 -51.84
N GLU A 352 11.89 17.59 -51.93
CA GLU A 352 10.91 18.63 -52.30
C GLU A 352 10.70 18.61 -53.85
N PRO A 353 9.66 19.24 -54.46
CA PRO A 353 9.10 20.56 -54.09
C PRO A 353 7.58 20.76 -54.28
N ALA A 354 7.02 21.81 -53.66
CA ALA A 354 6.29 22.88 -54.36
C ALA A 354 5.46 23.79 -53.41
N ALA A 355 5.85 25.06 -53.45
CA ALA A 355 5.22 26.28 -52.96
C ALA A 355 3.68 26.35 -52.91
N LYS A 356 3.16 26.99 -51.85
CA LYS A 356 2.24 28.14 -51.94
C LYS A 356 2.21 28.96 -50.63
N ARG A 357 2.78 30.16 -50.70
CA ARG A 357 2.53 31.29 -49.80
C ARG A 357 1.03 31.62 -49.78
N ARG A 358 0.46 31.94 -48.61
CA ARG A 358 -0.31 33.18 -48.38
C ARG A 358 -0.70 33.38 -46.89
N GLN A 359 -0.17 34.47 -46.36
CA GLN A 359 -0.81 35.50 -45.52
C GLN A 359 -1.37 35.15 -44.13
N ALA A 360 -0.72 35.79 -43.16
CA ALA A 360 -1.24 36.20 -41.88
C ALA A 360 -2.56 36.98 -42.00
N LYS A 361 -3.45 36.78 -41.02
CA LYS A 361 -4.25 37.86 -40.44
C LYS A 361 -4.45 37.63 -38.95
N ASN A 362 -3.89 38.57 -38.22
CA ASN A 362 -3.97 38.81 -36.81
C ASN A 362 -5.19 39.71 -36.58
N THR A 363 -6.16 39.34 -35.75
CA THR A 363 -7.09 40.29 -35.14
C THR A 363 -7.62 39.72 -33.82
N ARG A 364 -7.15 40.32 -32.73
CA ARG A 364 -7.87 40.47 -31.46
C ARG A 364 -9.26 41.08 -31.70
N SER A 365 -10.25 40.59 -30.97
CA SER A 365 -11.31 41.37 -30.28
C SER A 365 -11.96 40.43 -29.27
#